data_AF-A0A701B708-F1
#
_entry.id   AF-A0A701B708-F1
#
_cell.length_a   1.000
_cell.length_b   1.000
_cell.length_c   1.000
_cell.angle_alpha   90.00
_cell.angle_beta   90.00
_cell.angle_gamma   90.00
#
_symmetry.space_group_name_H-M   'P 1'
#
loop_
_entity.id
_entity.type
_entity.pdbx_description
1 polymer ?
#
loop_
_entity_poly.entity_id
_entity_poly.type
_entity_poly.pdbx_seq_one_letter_code
_entity_poly.pdbx_strand_id
1 'polypeptide(L)' 'GVHRTTAEKYLRIALERGGFIRHGRCGIFRDQRAVIDYDLRRYSSSQVTGFSALPVLEKSPVMQVYGASKMSINKGGAQ' A
#
# COMPACT_ATOMS: atom_id res chain seq x y z
N GLY A 1 24.46 17.74 1.31
CA GLY A 1 23.17 17.05 1.52
C GLY A 1 22.19 18.00 2.15
N VAL A 2 20.90 17.91 1.82
CA VAL A 2 19.86 18.80 2.36
C VAL A 2 19.54 18.42 3.81
N HIS A 3 19.38 19.41 4.70
CA HIS A 3 19.02 19.17 6.10
C HIS A 3 17.61 18.57 6.21
N ARG A 4 17.38 17.69 7.19
CA ARG A 4 16.12 16.95 7.36
C ARG A 4 14.88 17.85 7.40
N THR A 5 14.95 18.95 8.16
CA THR A 5 13.83 19.91 8.26
C THR A 5 13.55 20.63 6.95
N THR A 6 14.60 20.93 6.17
CA THR A 6 14.47 21.55 4.85
C THR A 6 13.86 20.59 3.84
N ALA A 7 14.29 19.32 3.86
CA ALA A 7 13.71 18.28 3.02
C ALA A 7 12.23 18.05 3.35
N GLU A 8 11.86 18.03 4.64
CA GLU A 8 10.47 17.88 5.06
C GLU A 8 9.57 19.02 4.54
N LYS A 9 10.04 20.27 4.60
CA LYS A 9 9.31 21.43 4.04
C LYS A 9 9.02 21.25 2.55
N TYR A 10 10.03 20.86 1.77
CA TYR A 10 9.84 20.65 0.32
C TYR A 10 8.88 19.50 0.01
N LEU A 11 8.95 18.41 0.77
CA LEU A 11 8.03 17.29 0.62
C LEU A 11 6.59 17.67 0.95
N ARG A 12 6.36 18.50 1.97
CA ARG A 12 5.02 18.97 2.33
C ARG A 12 4.41 19.84 1.22
N ILE A 13 5.18 20.80 0.72
CA ILE A 13 4.73 21.70 -0.36
C ILE A 13 4.38 20.91 -1.61
N ALA A 14 5.18 19.92 -1.99
CA ALA A 14 4.92 19.21 -3.23
C ALA A 14 3.89 18.06 -3.09
N LEU A 15 3.55 17.65 -1.85
CA LEU A 15 2.29 16.92 -1.55
C LEU A 15 1.07 17.82 -1.81
N GLU A 16 1.08 19.07 -1.32
CA GLU A 16 -0.02 20.03 -1.54
C GLU A 16 -0.23 20.34 -3.02
N ARG A 17 0.85 20.35 -3.81
CA ARG A 17 0.80 20.53 -5.28
C ARG A 17 0.29 19.29 -6.03
N GLY A 18 0.11 18.16 -5.36
CA GLY A 18 -0.41 16.93 -5.99
C GLY A 18 0.57 16.20 -6.91
N GLY A 19 1.88 16.46 -6.78
CA GLY A 19 2.91 15.86 -7.65
C GLY A 19 3.37 14.47 -7.22
N PHE A 20 2.92 14.00 -6.05
CA PHE A 20 3.27 12.69 -5.51
C PHE A 20 2.31 12.24 -4.42
N ILE A 21 2.28 10.94 -4.18
CA ILE A 21 1.39 10.27 -3.24
C ILE A 21 2.18 9.83 -2.02
N ARG A 22 1.71 10.20 -0.83
CA ARG A 22 2.25 9.68 0.44
C ARG A 22 1.55 8.38 0.80
N HIS A 23 2.28 7.28 0.72
CA HIS A 23 1.76 5.96 1.10
C HIS A 23 2.20 5.63 2.53
N GLY A 24 1.42 6.10 3.51
CA GLY A 24 1.59 5.78 4.94
C GLY A 24 3.03 5.89 5.45
N ARG A 25 3.57 4.77 5.97
CA ARG A 25 4.97 4.62 6.42
C ARG A 25 5.89 4.00 5.36
N CYS A 26 5.36 3.67 4.18
CA CYS A 26 6.08 2.99 3.12
C CYS A 26 6.90 3.97 2.27
N GLY A 27 6.48 5.24 2.21
CA GLY A 27 7.24 6.31 1.55
C GLY A 27 6.38 7.24 0.70
N ILE A 28 7.04 7.89 -0.25
CA ILE A 28 6.46 8.80 -1.24
C ILE A 28 6.65 8.23 -2.64
N PHE A 29 5.61 8.33 -3.47
CA PHE A 29 5.53 7.70 -4.78
C PHE A 29 5.11 8.72 -5.83
N ARG A 30 5.59 8.57 -7.06
CA ARG A 30 5.26 9.49 -8.16
C ARG A 30 3.79 9.40 -8.57
N ASP A 31 3.26 8.18 -8.63
CA ASP A 31 1.93 7.86 -9.13
C ASP A 31 1.33 6.63 -8.44
N GLN A 32 0.03 6.42 -8.64
CA GLN A 32 -0.68 5.27 -8.06
C GLN A 32 -0.10 3.94 -8.57
N ARG A 33 0.40 3.88 -9.81
CA ARG A 33 1.01 2.66 -10.36
C ARG A 33 2.28 2.26 -9.59
N ALA A 34 3.16 3.21 -9.26
CA ALA A 34 4.32 2.90 -8.43
C ALA A 34 3.94 2.41 -7.02
N VAL A 35 2.84 2.92 -6.45
CA VAL A 35 2.29 2.39 -5.18
C VAL A 35 1.82 0.95 -5.36
N ILE A 36 1.08 0.67 -6.44
CA ILE A 36 0.55 -0.66 -6.75
C ILE A 36 1.67 -1.68 -6.95
N ASP A 37 2.66 -1.36 -7.78
CA ASP A 37 3.79 -2.25 -8.07
C ASP A 37 4.62 -2.55 -6.80
N TYR A 38 4.76 -1.54 -5.94
CA TYR A 38 5.41 -1.69 -4.64
C TYR A 38 4.63 -2.63 -3.73
N ASP A 39 3.33 -2.43 -3.59
CA ASP A 39 2.45 -3.27 -2.77
C ASP A 39 2.44 -4.71 -3.27
N LEU A 40 2.35 -4.91 -4.60
CA LEU A 40 2.40 -6.23 -5.21
C LEU A 40 3.69 -6.97 -4.83
N ARG A 41 4.85 -6.33 -4.96
CA ARG A 41 6.14 -6.95 -4.57
C ARG A 41 6.25 -7.17 -3.07
N ARG A 42 5.75 -6.24 -2.27
CA ARG A 42 5.85 -6.29 -0.80
C ARG A 42 4.99 -7.42 -0.22
N TYR A 43 3.85 -7.68 -0.83
CA TYR A 43 2.88 -8.65 -0.34
C TYR A 43 2.82 -9.94 -1.17
N SER A 44 3.55 -10.07 -2.29
CA SER A 44 3.55 -11.28 -3.12
C SER A 44 4.09 -12.53 -2.42
N SER A 45 5.02 -12.38 -1.46
CA SER A 45 5.58 -13.50 -0.69
C SER A 45 4.89 -13.74 0.65
N SER A 46 4.00 -12.82 1.04
CA SER A 46 3.35 -12.87 2.33
C SER A 46 2.16 -13.81 2.20
N GLN A 47 2.37 -15.10 2.53
CA GLN A 47 1.33 -16.08 2.84
C GLN A 47 0.58 -15.63 4.11
N VAL A 48 -0.04 -14.45 4.08
CA VAL A 48 -0.85 -13.95 5.20
C VAL A 48 -2.24 -14.52 4.98
N THR A 49 -2.39 -15.77 5.38
CA THR A 49 -3.66 -16.47 5.44
C THR A 49 -4.34 -16.16 6.77
N GLY A 50 -5.57 -15.63 6.72
CA GLY A 50 -6.41 -15.41 7.91
C GLY A 50 -6.43 -13.98 8.45
N PHE A 51 -7.12 -13.81 9.58
CA PHE A 51 -7.48 -12.53 10.23
C PHE A 51 -6.30 -11.56 10.50
N SER A 52 -5.06 -12.04 10.47
CA SER A 52 -3.84 -11.22 10.58
C SER A 52 -3.53 -10.38 9.33
N ALA A 53 -4.18 -10.65 8.18
CA ALA A 53 -4.11 -9.85 6.96
C ALA A 53 -4.94 -8.57 7.02
N LEU A 54 -5.98 -8.53 7.86
CA LEU A 54 -6.95 -7.43 7.92
C LEU A 54 -6.34 -6.03 8.06
N PRO A 55 -5.35 -5.78 8.95
CA PRO A 55 -4.75 -4.44 9.06
C PRO A 55 -3.86 -4.06 7.87
N VAL A 56 -3.40 -5.04 7.06
CA VAL A 56 -2.66 -4.81 5.82
C VAL A 56 -3.61 -4.51 4.67
N LEU A 57 -4.75 -5.21 4.65
CA LEU A 57 -5.82 -5.00 3.67
C LEU A 57 -6.34 -3.57 3.74
N GLU A 58 -6.68 -3.03 4.91
CA GLU A 58 -7.23 -1.67 5.02
C GLU A 58 -6.31 -0.56 4.50
N LYS A 59 -4.99 -0.77 4.50
CA LYS A 59 -4.01 0.30 4.21
C LYS A 59 -3.52 0.31 2.76
N SER A 60 -3.69 -0.78 2.01
CA SER A 60 -3.29 -0.90 0.62
C SER A 60 -4.50 -1.03 -0.29
N PRO A 61 -4.74 -0.10 -1.24
CA PRO A 61 -5.83 -0.21 -2.20
C PRO A 61 -5.80 -1.51 -3.02
N VAL A 62 -4.59 -1.98 -3.37
CA VAL A 62 -4.40 -3.24 -4.09
C VAL A 62 -4.78 -4.41 -3.22
N MET A 63 -4.31 -4.42 -1.97
CA MET A 63 -4.58 -5.52 -1.07
C MET A 63 -6.06 -5.57 -0.68
N GLN A 64 -6.77 -4.44 -0.50
CA GLN A 64 -8.24 -4.44 -0.32
C GLN A 64 -8.94 -5.24 -1.42
N VAL A 65 -8.58 -4.99 -2.68
CA VAL A 65 -9.17 -5.66 -3.84
C VAL A 65 -8.70 -7.12 -3.94
N TYR A 66 -7.40 -7.36 -3.80
CA TYR A 66 -6.80 -8.69 -3.92
C TYR A 66 -7.22 -9.63 -2.79
N GLY A 67 -7.26 -9.15 -1.55
CA GLY A 67 -7.73 -9.91 -0.39
C GLY A 67 -9.22 -10.20 -0.44
N ALA A 68 -10.06 -9.26 -0.88
CA ALA A 68 -11.49 -9.54 -1.12
C ALA A 68 -11.69 -10.64 -2.18
N SER A 69 -10.90 -10.60 -3.26
CA SER A 69 -10.92 -11.62 -4.32
C SER A 69 -10.39 -12.99 -3.86
N LYS A 70 -9.31 -13.07 -3.07
CA LYS A 70 -8.77 -14.34 -2.56
C LYS A 70 -9.59 -14.96 -1.43
N MET A 71 -10.21 -14.14 -0.56
CA MET A 71 -11.05 -14.65 0.53
C MET A 71 -12.40 -15.18 0.03
N SER A 72 -12.93 -14.66 -1.08
CA SER A 72 -14.17 -15.17 -1.69
C SER A 72 -14.00 -16.51 -2.40
N ILE A 73 -12.78 -16.86 -2.83
CA ILE A 73 -12.47 -18.15 -3.47
C ILE A 73 -12.58 -19.33 -2.47
N ASN A 74 -12.40 -19.09 -1.17
CA ASN A 74 -12.47 -20.15 -0.15
C ASN A 74 -13.91 -20.49 0.31
N LYS A 75 -14.96 -19.97 -0.34
CA LYS A 75 -16.36 -20.33 -0.06
C LYS A 75 -16.86 -21.53 -0.90
N GLY A 76 -16.03 -22.55 -1.07
CA GLY A 76 -16.43 -23.77 -1.77
C GLY A 76 -15.78 -25.00 -1.14
N GLY A 77 -16.58 -25.82 -0.45
CA GLY A 77 -16.18 -27.17 -0.04
C GLY A 77 -16.17 -27.43 1.47
N ALA A 78 -17.33 -27.31 2.11
CA ALA A 78 -17.63 -28.09 3.32
C ALA A 78 -19.06 -28.62 3.18
N GLN A 79 -19.18 -29.77 2.51
CA GLN A 79 -20.28 -30.71 2.64
C GLN A 79 -19.66 -32.06 2.95
#